data_AF-A0A7I8VGP9-F1
#
_entry.id   AF-A0A7I8VGP9-F1
#
_cell.length_a   1.000
_cell.length_b   1.000
_cell.length_c   1.000
_cell.angle_alpha   90.00
_cell.angle_beta   90.00
_cell.angle_gamma   90.00
#
_symmetry.space_group_name_H-M   'P 1'
#
loop_
_entity.id
_entity.type
_entity.pdbx_description
1 polymer ?
#
loop_
_entity_poly.entity_id
_entity_poly.type
_entity_poly.pdbx_seq_one_letter_code
_entity_poly.pdbx_strand_id
1 'polypeptide(L)'
;MIRNQVLRLVRSQCYTNKSVNLIGKNVHTSTTVFHAEKNDEINNLVVESYLKQLEPSSSGLKKPVMFDTQVFTKLLVLGGFTEKQSEVLCRSLVDVLSTNTEHSRKNVVTKSQLELTTEQFMSRMNALQKDMIILEKSEFGALRHENEKQKLEIVELRKQVDEKIDKIKANILLDINLERARATEAHNKNERSVHALDNKIDREVAQLMATYERYRNDVFKYVGGAIMTCLGIVLGFYRLWK
;
A
#
# COMPACT_ATOMS: atom_id res chain seq x y z
N MET A 1 -6.51 -9.78 10.38
CA MET A 1 -6.16 -9.31 11.74
C MET A 1 -7.40 -8.96 12.58
N ILE A 2 -8.39 -8.24 12.03
CA ILE A 2 -9.60 -7.76 12.73
C ILE A 2 -10.55 -8.88 13.20
N ARG A 3 -10.74 -9.95 12.40
CA ARG A 3 -11.61 -11.09 12.74
C ARG A 3 -11.22 -11.83 14.02
N ASN A 4 -9.92 -11.89 14.33
CA ASN A 4 -9.40 -12.51 15.55
C ASN A 4 -9.58 -11.62 16.79
N GLN A 5 -9.74 -10.30 16.61
CA GLN A 5 -9.95 -9.36 17.70
C GLN A 5 -11.41 -9.38 18.18
N VAL A 6 -12.36 -9.48 17.24
CA VAL A 6 -13.80 -9.60 17.56
C VAL A 6 -14.12 -10.91 18.29
N LEU A 7 -13.53 -12.04 17.86
CA LEU A 7 -13.72 -13.33 18.53
C LEU A 7 -13.18 -13.38 19.97
N ARG A 8 -12.14 -12.59 20.29
CA ARG A 8 -11.63 -12.47 21.67
C ARG A 8 -12.56 -11.65 22.56
N LEU A 9 -13.17 -10.60 22.03
CA LEU A 9 -14.15 -9.78 22.76
C LEU A 9 -15.43 -10.56 23.08
N VAL A 10 -15.95 -11.34 22.11
CA VAL A 10 -17.15 -12.17 22.32
C VAL A 10 -16.89 -13.29 23.33
N ARG A 11 -15.70 -13.92 23.33
CA ARG A 11 -15.33 -14.90 24.35
C ARG A 11 -15.23 -14.28 25.75
N SER A 12 -14.67 -13.08 25.87
CA SER A 12 -14.49 -12.41 27.16
C SER A 12 -15.82 -12.09 27.87
N GLN A 13 -16.86 -11.70 27.13
CA GLN A 13 -18.18 -11.40 27.71
C GLN A 13 -18.95 -12.67 28.13
N CYS A 14 -18.63 -13.83 27.56
CA CYS A 14 -19.30 -15.07 27.91
C CYS A 14 -18.82 -15.65 29.25
N TYR A 15 -17.60 -15.33 29.69
CA TYR A 15 -17.05 -15.79 30.97
C TYR A 15 -17.55 -14.99 32.18
N THR A 16 -17.99 -13.75 32.01
CA THR A 16 -18.46 -12.92 33.13
C THR A 16 -19.88 -13.28 33.60
N ASN A 17 -20.70 -13.89 32.74
CA ASN A 17 -22.07 -14.28 33.09
C ASN A 17 -22.13 -15.61 33.90
N LYS A 18 -21.06 -16.42 33.87
CA LYS A 18 -21.03 -17.73 34.55
C LYS A 18 -20.66 -17.65 36.03
N SER A 19 -20.23 -16.48 36.51
CA SER A 19 -19.67 -16.30 37.86
C SER A 19 -20.69 -15.92 38.95
N VAL A 20 -21.97 -15.76 38.62
CA VAL A 20 -22.99 -15.26 39.58
C VAL A 20 -23.70 -16.39 40.36
N ASN A 21 -23.37 -17.66 40.12
CA ASN A 21 -24.13 -18.80 40.66
C ASN A 21 -23.50 -19.53 41.87
N LEU A 22 -22.63 -18.86 42.64
CA LEU A 22 -21.89 -19.49 43.75
C LEU A 22 -21.87 -18.63 45.02
N ILE A 23 -23.03 -18.21 45.54
CA ILE A 23 -23.14 -17.76 46.93
C ILE A 23 -24.46 -18.29 47.50
N GLY A 24 -24.39 -19.39 48.26
CA GLY A 24 -25.58 -19.98 48.85
C GLY A 24 -25.34 -21.29 49.58
N LYS A 25 -24.37 -21.35 50.50
CA LYS A 25 -24.30 -22.42 51.51
C LYS A 25 -23.74 -21.87 52.82
N ASN A 26 -24.62 -21.52 53.74
CA ASN A 26 -24.49 -21.81 55.18
C ASN A 26 -25.63 -21.13 55.95
N VAL A 27 -26.65 -21.89 56.33
CA VAL A 27 -27.48 -21.59 57.49
C VAL A 27 -27.65 -22.90 58.23
N HIS A 28 -27.00 -22.99 59.40
CA HIS A 28 -27.33 -23.97 60.43
C HIS A 28 -28.71 -23.65 60.98
N THR A 29 -29.64 -24.60 60.90
CA THR A 29 -30.90 -24.53 61.65
C THR A 29 -30.85 -25.57 62.77
N SER A 30 -30.74 -25.09 64.02
CA SER A 30 -31.07 -25.89 65.20
C SER A 30 -32.57 -26.16 65.20
N THR A 31 -32.93 -27.43 65.06
CA THR A 31 -34.30 -27.93 65.14
C THR A 31 -34.73 -28.06 66.60
N THR A 32 -35.75 -27.31 67.03
CA THR A 32 -36.57 -27.67 68.18
C THR A 32 -37.81 -28.41 67.68
N VAL A 33 -37.99 -29.62 68.20
CA VAL A 33 -39.06 -30.56 67.87
C VAL A 33 -40.34 -30.15 68.61
N PHE A 34 -41.42 -29.89 67.87
CA PHE A 34 -42.78 -29.93 68.43
C PHE A 34 -43.71 -30.70 67.49
N HIS A 35 -44.38 -31.70 68.06
CA HIS A 35 -45.37 -32.59 67.45
C HIS A 35 -46.51 -31.84 66.75
N ALA A 36 -46.75 -32.12 65.47
CA ALA A 36 -48.01 -31.84 64.77
C ALA A 36 -48.21 -32.74 63.53
N GLU A 37 -48.17 -34.06 63.74
CA GLU A 37 -48.16 -35.14 62.73
C GLU A 37 -49.46 -35.30 61.90
N LYS A 38 -50.30 -34.27 61.79
CA LYS A 38 -51.50 -34.26 60.92
C LYS A 38 -51.65 -33.04 60.00
N ASN A 39 -50.70 -32.09 60.04
CA ASN A 39 -50.74 -30.87 59.24
C ASN A 39 -49.83 -30.90 57.99
N ASP A 40 -49.11 -31.99 57.74
CA ASP A 40 -48.04 -32.04 56.73
C ASP A 40 -48.53 -32.29 55.30
N GLU A 41 -49.64 -33.02 55.09
CA GLU A 41 -50.12 -33.33 53.74
C GLU A 41 -50.78 -32.13 53.03
N ILE A 42 -51.56 -31.32 53.74
CA ILE A 42 -52.22 -30.14 53.16
C ILE A 42 -51.21 -29.01 52.92
N ASN A 43 -50.26 -28.81 53.84
CA ASN A 43 -49.22 -27.80 53.68
C ASN A 43 -48.27 -28.15 52.52
N ASN A 44 -47.93 -29.43 52.34
CA ASN A 44 -47.09 -29.85 51.21
C ASN A 44 -47.77 -29.65 49.85
N LEU A 45 -49.09 -29.87 49.73
CA LEU A 45 -49.81 -29.65 48.47
C LEU A 45 -49.91 -28.17 48.08
N VAL A 46 -50.12 -27.29 49.06
CA VAL A 46 -50.18 -25.84 48.81
C VAL A 46 -48.79 -25.30 48.48
N VAL A 47 -47.77 -25.72 49.22
CA VAL A 47 -46.38 -25.31 48.96
C VAL A 47 -45.87 -25.83 47.62
N GLU A 48 -46.17 -27.08 47.24
CA GLU A 48 -45.88 -27.64 45.91
C GLU A 48 -46.52 -26.82 44.78
N SER A 49 -47.78 -26.41 44.93
CA SER A 49 -48.49 -25.65 43.91
C SER A 49 -47.94 -24.22 43.75
N TYR A 50 -47.44 -23.59 44.82
CA TYR A 50 -46.71 -22.32 44.74
C TYR A 50 -45.29 -22.47 44.17
N LEU A 51 -44.56 -23.53 44.54
CA LEU A 51 -43.21 -23.80 44.00
C LEU A 51 -43.25 -24.11 42.49
N LYS A 52 -44.31 -24.77 42.02
CA LYS A 52 -44.52 -25.06 40.60
C LYS A 52 -44.76 -23.82 39.74
N GLN A 53 -45.25 -22.73 40.33
CA GLN A 53 -45.39 -21.43 39.66
C GLN A 53 -44.07 -20.62 39.62
N LEU A 54 -43.07 -21.01 40.44
CA LEU A 54 -41.76 -20.37 40.52
C LEU A 54 -40.71 -21.00 39.60
N GLU A 55 -41.05 -22.08 38.87
CA GLU A 55 -40.14 -22.70 37.92
C GLU A 55 -39.74 -21.71 36.80
N PRO A 56 -38.43 -21.55 36.53
CA PRO A 56 -37.97 -20.63 35.49
C PRO A 56 -38.29 -21.21 34.12
N SER A 57 -39.38 -20.75 33.50
CA SER A 57 -39.67 -21.05 32.10
C SER A 57 -38.50 -20.61 31.21
N SER A 58 -38.03 -21.53 30.37
CA SER A 58 -36.93 -21.37 29.41
C SER A 58 -37.26 -20.45 28.23
N SER A 59 -38.46 -19.86 28.20
CA SER A 59 -38.87 -18.85 27.23
C SER A 59 -39.12 -17.52 27.94
N GLY A 60 -38.44 -16.45 27.50
CA GLY A 60 -38.27 -15.16 28.19
C GLY A 60 -39.50 -14.28 28.45
N LEU A 61 -40.70 -14.84 28.61
CA LEU A 61 -41.82 -14.18 29.27
C LEU A 61 -42.19 -14.97 30.54
N LYS A 62 -41.56 -14.61 31.66
CA LYS A 62 -42.09 -15.00 32.98
C LYS A 62 -43.42 -14.30 33.16
N LYS A 63 -44.51 -15.07 33.30
CA LYS A 63 -45.79 -14.51 33.78
C LYS A 63 -45.51 -13.79 35.12
N PRO A 64 -46.06 -12.59 35.34
CA PRO A 64 -45.86 -11.91 36.61
C PRO A 64 -46.41 -12.81 37.72
N VAL A 65 -45.54 -13.24 38.63
CA VAL A 65 -45.95 -13.94 39.84
C VAL A 65 -46.66 -12.90 40.70
N MET A 66 -48.00 -12.93 40.65
CA MET A 66 -48.83 -11.99 41.37
C MET A 66 -48.98 -12.48 42.81
N PHE A 67 -48.53 -11.69 43.77
CA PHE A 67 -48.63 -12.02 45.19
C PHE A 67 -50.09 -11.85 45.63
N ASP A 68 -50.75 -12.96 46.00
CA ASP A 68 -52.12 -12.96 46.50
C ASP A 68 -52.14 -12.83 48.03
N THR A 69 -52.45 -11.62 48.48
CA THR A 69 -52.59 -11.25 49.89
C THR A 69 -53.64 -12.11 50.62
N GLN A 70 -54.73 -12.50 49.96
CA GLN A 70 -55.85 -13.20 50.62
C GLN A 70 -55.57 -14.69 50.84
N VAL A 71 -54.87 -15.33 49.90
CA VAL A 71 -54.48 -16.73 50.07
C VAL A 71 -53.37 -16.84 51.11
N PHE A 72 -52.45 -15.88 51.13
CA PHE A 72 -51.36 -15.84 52.10
C PHE A 72 -51.85 -15.64 53.54
N THR A 73 -52.82 -14.75 53.77
CA THR A 73 -53.39 -14.53 55.12
C THR A 73 -54.14 -15.76 55.63
N LYS A 74 -54.89 -16.47 54.77
CA LYS A 74 -55.58 -17.72 55.14
C LYS A 74 -54.60 -18.81 55.55
N LEU A 75 -53.46 -18.92 54.85
CA LEU A 75 -52.40 -19.88 55.17
C LEU A 75 -51.78 -19.60 56.55
N LEU A 76 -51.53 -18.33 56.87
CA LEU A 76 -51.00 -17.95 58.19
C LEU A 76 -51.99 -18.24 59.31
N VAL A 77 -53.28 -18.01 59.11
CA VAL A 77 -54.32 -18.33 60.10
C VAL A 77 -54.41 -19.85 60.34
N LEU A 78 -54.32 -20.66 59.29
CA LEU A 78 -54.26 -22.13 59.40
C LEU A 78 -53.00 -22.61 60.14
N GLY A 79 -51.90 -21.87 60.05
CA GLY A 79 -50.65 -22.10 60.78
C GLY A 79 -50.67 -21.69 62.27
N GLY A 80 -51.81 -21.24 62.80
CA GLY A 80 -51.98 -20.89 64.21
C GLY A 80 -51.74 -19.41 64.56
N PHE A 81 -51.60 -18.54 63.57
CA PHE A 81 -51.51 -17.09 63.78
C PHE A 81 -52.91 -16.46 63.91
N THR A 82 -53.02 -15.39 64.70
CA THR A 82 -54.27 -14.61 64.72
C THR A 82 -54.47 -13.85 63.41
N GLU A 83 -55.73 -13.57 63.05
CA GLU A 83 -56.07 -12.85 61.82
C GLU A 83 -55.38 -11.48 61.74
N LYS A 84 -55.33 -10.75 62.86
CA LYS A 84 -54.62 -9.46 62.97
C LYS A 84 -53.11 -9.58 62.77
N GLN A 85 -52.47 -10.61 63.32
CA GLN A 85 -51.03 -10.84 63.12
C GLN A 85 -50.72 -11.20 61.67
N SER A 86 -51.58 -12.00 61.04
CA SER A 86 -51.45 -12.42 59.64
C SER A 86 -51.59 -11.23 58.67
N GLU A 87 -52.51 -10.31 58.95
CA GLU A 87 -52.70 -9.08 58.16
C GLU A 87 -51.49 -8.14 58.25
N VAL A 88 -50.91 -7.97 59.45
CA VAL A 88 -49.73 -7.13 59.66
C VAL A 88 -48.49 -7.71 58.95
N LEU A 89 -48.27 -9.02 59.07
CA LEU A 89 -47.18 -9.71 58.37
C LEU A 89 -47.34 -9.63 56.85
N CYS A 90 -48.57 -9.80 56.34
CA CYS A 90 -48.85 -9.71 54.92
C CYS A 90 -48.61 -8.29 54.37
N ARG A 91 -49.02 -7.25 55.10
CA ARG A 91 -48.75 -5.85 54.71
C ARG A 91 -47.27 -5.54 54.64
N SER A 92 -46.51 -5.92 55.67
CA SER A 92 -45.06 -5.73 55.69
C SER A 92 -44.37 -6.45 54.53
N LEU A 93 -44.82 -7.67 54.19
CA LEU A 93 -44.28 -8.43 53.07
C LEU A 93 -44.59 -7.76 51.72
N VAL A 94 -45.81 -7.24 51.53
CA VAL A 94 -46.19 -6.49 50.33
C VAL A 94 -45.34 -5.23 50.17
N ASP A 95 -45.06 -4.51 51.26
CA ASP A 95 -44.23 -3.29 51.23
C ASP A 95 -42.78 -3.61 50.82
N VAL A 96 -42.19 -4.67 51.40
CA VAL A 96 -40.85 -5.14 51.02
C VAL A 96 -40.82 -5.63 49.57
N LEU A 97 -41.83 -6.40 49.15
CA LEU A 97 -41.92 -6.92 47.79
C LEU A 97 -42.09 -5.79 46.75
N SER A 98 -42.92 -4.79 47.06
CA SER A 98 -43.11 -3.60 46.23
C SER A 98 -41.82 -2.81 46.08
N THR A 99 -41.13 -2.56 47.20
CA THR A 99 -39.83 -1.86 47.23
C THR A 99 -38.77 -2.63 46.44
N ASN A 100 -38.69 -3.95 46.61
CA ASN A 100 -37.76 -4.81 45.88
C ASN A 100 -38.08 -4.87 44.38
N THR A 101 -39.37 -4.87 44.01
CA THR A 101 -39.82 -4.83 42.62
C THR A 101 -39.45 -3.50 41.97
N GLU A 102 -39.58 -2.38 42.68
CA GLU A 102 -39.16 -1.07 42.18
C GLU A 102 -37.63 -0.97 42.02
N HIS A 103 -36.88 -1.48 43.01
CA HIS A 103 -35.41 -1.54 42.94
C HIS A 103 -34.94 -2.42 41.77
N SER A 104 -35.55 -3.60 41.61
CA SER A 104 -35.28 -4.51 40.48
C SER A 104 -35.61 -3.87 39.13
N ARG A 105 -36.69 -3.08 39.03
CA ARG A 105 -37.04 -2.35 37.80
C ARG A 105 -35.98 -1.31 37.39
N LYS A 106 -35.24 -0.73 38.34
CA LYS A 106 -34.13 0.19 38.05
C LYS A 106 -32.87 -0.54 37.56
N ASN A 107 -32.68 -1.79 38.00
CA ASN A 107 -31.51 -2.60 37.66
C ASN A 107 -31.72 -3.53 36.45
N VAL A 108 -32.97 -3.71 36.00
CA VAL A 108 -33.33 -4.58 34.88
C VAL A 108 -33.83 -3.73 33.71
N VAL A 109 -33.31 -3.99 32.52
CA VAL A 109 -33.73 -3.33 31.28
C VAL A 109 -35.04 -3.94 30.79
N THR A 110 -35.98 -3.09 30.36
CA THR A 110 -37.25 -3.56 29.79
C THR A 110 -37.02 -4.09 28.38
N LYS A 111 -37.76 -5.13 27.97
CA LYS A 111 -37.66 -5.70 26.61
C LYS A 111 -37.77 -4.63 25.50
N SER A 112 -38.70 -3.68 25.66
CA SER A 112 -38.87 -2.56 24.73
C SER A 112 -37.65 -1.63 24.65
N GLN A 113 -36.99 -1.36 25.79
CA GLN A 113 -35.77 -0.55 25.82
C GLN A 113 -34.61 -1.30 25.17
N LEU A 114 -34.52 -2.61 25.35
CA LEU A 114 -33.52 -3.43 24.67
C LEU A 114 -33.73 -3.42 23.15
N GLU A 115 -34.97 -3.57 22.69
CA GLU A 115 -35.33 -3.51 21.26
C GLU A 115 -34.98 -2.14 20.66
N LEU A 116 -35.36 -1.03 21.30
CA LEU A 116 -35.01 0.33 20.85
C LEU A 116 -33.50 0.54 20.75
N THR A 117 -32.75 0.07 21.75
CA THR A 117 -31.29 0.24 21.77
C THR A 117 -30.64 -0.62 20.68
N THR A 118 -31.18 -1.81 20.42
CA THR A 118 -30.71 -2.70 19.35
C THR A 118 -30.99 -2.08 17.97
N GLU A 119 -32.17 -1.51 17.74
CA GLU A 119 -32.49 -0.80 16.49
C GLU A 119 -31.58 0.41 16.26
N GLN A 120 -31.34 1.21 17.30
CA GLN A 120 -30.38 2.33 17.23
C GLN A 120 -28.96 1.83 16.91
N PHE A 121 -28.54 0.72 17.50
CA PHE A 121 -27.25 0.10 17.22
C PHE A 121 -27.16 -0.34 15.75
N MET A 122 -28.19 -1.03 15.24
CA MET A 122 -28.25 -1.47 13.84
C MET A 122 -28.22 -0.29 12.86
N SER A 123 -28.96 0.79 13.16
CA SER A 123 -28.94 2.02 12.35
C SER A 123 -27.54 2.65 12.28
N ARG A 124 -26.85 2.75 13.42
CA ARG A 124 -25.46 3.26 13.47
C ARG A 124 -24.50 2.35 12.70
N MET A 125 -24.65 1.03 12.83
CA MET A 125 -23.82 0.08 12.10
C MET A 125 -24.03 0.21 10.58
N ASN A 126 -25.26 0.42 10.13
CA ASN A 126 -25.57 0.64 8.71
C ASN A 126 -24.98 1.97 8.19
N ALA A 127 -24.94 3.02 9.01
CA ALA A 127 -24.27 4.27 8.66
C ALA A 127 -22.75 4.05 8.49
N LEU A 128 -22.10 3.36 9.44
CA LEU A 128 -20.67 3.04 9.36
C LEU A 128 -20.33 2.19 8.12
N GLN A 129 -21.20 1.25 7.73
CA GLN A 129 -21.00 0.48 6.51
C GLN A 129 -21.05 1.36 5.26
N LYS A 130 -21.98 2.32 5.20
CA LYS A 130 -22.06 3.26 4.08
C LYS A 130 -20.81 4.14 4.01
N ASP A 131 -20.37 4.67 5.14
CA ASP A 131 -19.17 5.52 5.20
C ASP A 131 -17.92 4.75 4.78
N MET A 132 -17.79 3.47 5.21
CA MET A 132 -16.71 2.59 4.78
C MET A 132 -16.71 2.36 3.26
N ILE A 133 -17.88 2.05 2.68
CA ILE A 133 -18.00 1.83 1.23
C ILE A 133 -17.71 3.12 0.45
N ILE A 134 -18.17 4.27 0.95
CA ILE A 134 -17.90 5.57 0.32
C ILE A 134 -16.42 5.88 0.36
N LEU A 135 -15.76 5.69 1.50
CA LEU A 135 -14.32 5.92 1.64
C LEU A 135 -13.53 4.99 0.71
N GLU A 136 -13.83 3.70 0.74
CA GLU A 136 -13.16 2.70 -0.11
C GLU A 136 -13.35 3.04 -1.60
N LYS A 137 -14.57 3.39 -2.02
CA LYS A 137 -14.85 3.74 -3.41
C LYS A 137 -14.24 5.09 -3.82
N SER A 138 -14.23 6.09 -2.93
CA SER A 138 -13.69 7.43 -3.17
C SER A 138 -12.17 7.41 -3.28
N GLU A 139 -11.48 6.81 -2.30
CA GLU A 139 -10.02 6.71 -2.29
C GLU A 139 -9.52 5.78 -3.40
N PHE A 140 -10.19 4.64 -3.64
CA PHE A 140 -9.83 3.76 -4.74
C PHE A 140 -10.06 4.42 -6.11
N GLY A 141 -11.12 5.21 -6.25
CA GLY A 141 -11.38 6.00 -7.46
C GLY A 141 -10.29 7.03 -7.73
N ALA A 142 -9.88 7.79 -6.70
CA ALA A 142 -8.80 8.77 -6.80
C ALA A 142 -7.45 8.10 -7.12
N LEU A 143 -7.12 7.00 -6.41
CA LEU A 143 -5.88 6.24 -6.65
C LEU A 143 -5.84 5.64 -8.06
N ARG A 144 -6.96 5.10 -8.55
CA ARG A 144 -7.04 4.57 -9.90
C ARG A 144 -6.83 5.66 -10.95
N HIS A 145 -7.48 6.82 -10.77
CA HIS A 145 -7.31 7.95 -11.68
C HIS A 145 -5.86 8.44 -11.69
N GLU A 146 -5.24 8.59 -10.52
CA GLU A 146 -3.84 9.00 -10.40
C GLU A 146 -2.89 7.94 -11.01
N ASN A 147 -3.18 6.64 -10.84
CA ASN A 147 -2.39 5.57 -11.46
C ASN A 147 -2.53 5.58 -12.99
N GLU A 148 -3.75 5.75 -13.51
CA GLU A 148 -4.00 5.88 -14.96
C GLU A 148 -3.29 7.11 -15.54
N LYS A 149 -3.34 8.26 -14.83
CA LYS A 149 -2.63 9.48 -15.20
C LYS A 149 -1.11 9.27 -15.22
N GLN A 150 -0.53 8.70 -14.15
CA GLN A 150 0.90 8.41 -14.08
C GLN A 150 1.34 7.46 -15.20
N LYS A 151 0.52 6.47 -15.54
CA LYS A 151 0.80 5.56 -16.66
C LYS A 151 0.85 6.29 -18.00
N LEU A 152 -0.04 7.26 -18.23
CA LEU A 152 -0.03 8.08 -19.44
C LEU A 152 1.21 9.00 -19.49
N GLU A 153 1.56 9.65 -18.38
CA GLU A 153 2.75 10.48 -18.29
C GLU A 153 4.04 9.70 -18.57
N ILE A 154 4.15 8.47 -18.07
CA ILE A 154 5.30 7.59 -18.35
C ILE A 154 5.40 7.28 -19.85
N VAL A 155 4.28 6.97 -20.52
CA VAL A 155 4.26 6.70 -21.96
C VAL A 155 4.69 7.92 -22.76
N GLU A 156 4.19 9.10 -22.39
CA GLU A 156 4.53 10.35 -23.04
C GLU A 156 6.01 10.72 -22.84
N LEU A 157 6.54 10.61 -21.62
CA LEU A 157 7.95 10.84 -21.35
C LEU A 157 8.85 9.87 -22.11
N ARG A 158 8.46 8.59 -22.19
CA ARG A 158 9.20 7.59 -22.98
C ARG A 158 9.26 8.00 -24.45
N LYS A 159 8.14 8.43 -25.02
CA LYS A 159 8.07 8.92 -26.40
C LYS A 159 8.97 10.14 -26.63
N GLN A 160 8.92 11.13 -25.74
CA GLN A 160 9.77 12.32 -25.83
C GLN A 160 11.26 11.99 -25.74
N VAL A 161 11.64 11.01 -24.90
CA VAL A 161 13.02 10.55 -24.82
C VAL A 161 13.44 9.86 -26.11
N ASP A 162 12.61 8.96 -26.66
CA ASP A 162 12.89 8.27 -27.92
C ASP A 162 13.07 9.30 -29.07
N GLU A 163 12.18 10.29 -29.18
CA GLU A 163 12.28 11.37 -30.17
C GLU A 163 13.56 12.22 -30.01
N LYS A 164 13.93 12.57 -28.77
CA LYS A 164 15.18 13.31 -28.50
C LYS A 164 16.41 12.47 -28.83
N ILE A 165 16.40 11.18 -28.53
CA ILE A 165 17.48 10.25 -28.89
C ILE A 165 17.66 10.21 -30.40
N ASP A 166 16.57 10.08 -31.16
CA ASP A 166 16.66 10.00 -32.62
C ASP A 166 17.11 11.33 -33.24
N LYS A 167 16.66 12.46 -32.68
CA LYS A 167 17.18 13.78 -33.07
C LYS A 167 18.68 13.93 -32.80
N ILE A 168 19.14 13.49 -31.63
CA ILE A 168 20.57 13.53 -31.27
C ILE A 168 21.37 12.62 -32.21
N LYS A 169 20.90 11.39 -32.49
CA LYS A 169 21.55 10.49 -33.44
C LYS A 169 21.66 11.11 -34.84
N ALA A 170 20.59 11.73 -35.34
CA ALA A 170 20.60 12.40 -36.64
C ALA A 170 21.61 13.55 -36.68
N ASN A 171 21.67 14.37 -35.62
CA ASN A 171 22.66 15.45 -35.50
C ASN A 171 24.10 14.90 -35.46
N ILE A 172 24.36 13.85 -34.68
CA ILE A 172 25.70 13.25 -34.60
C ILE A 172 26.13 12.67 -35.96
N LEU A 173 25.23 11.98 -36.66
CA LEU A 173 25.53 11.46 -38.00
C LEU A 173 25.83 12.59 -38.99
N LEU A 174 25.08 13.68 -38.92
CA LEU A 174 25.35 14.88 -39.73
C LEU A 174 26.72 15.47 -39.42
N ASP A 175 27.05 15.66 -38.15
CA ASP A 175 28.33 16.21 -37.71
C ASP A 175 29.51 15.34 -38.17
N ILE A 176 29.40 14.01 -38.01
CA ILE A 176 30.41 13.05 -38.49
C ILE A 176 30.57 13.16 -40.01
N ASN A 177 29.46 13.25 -40.75
CA ASN A 177 29.50 13.35 -42.21
C ASN A 177 30.16 14.66 -42.67
N LEU A 178 29.85 15.79 -42.00
CA LEU A 178 30.47 17.07 -42.28
C LEU A 178 31.97 17.06 -41.96
N GLU A 179 32.36 16.49 -40.83
CA GLU A 179 33.77 16.41 -40.43
C GLU A 179 34.55 15.47 -41.35
N ARG A 180 33.94 14.35 -41.77
CA ARG A 180 34.52 13.45 -42.78
C ARG A 180 34.71 14.16 -44.12
N ALA A 181 33.74 14.97 -44.54
CA ALA A 181 33.85 15.75 -45.77
C ALA A 181 34.99 16.76 -45.68
N ARG A 182 35.09 17.51 -44.58
CA ARG A 182 36.19 18.46 -44.32
C ARG A 182 37.56 17.77 -44.30
N ALA A 183 37.68 16.64 -43.61
CA ALA A 183 38.92 15.87 -43.55
C ALA A 183 39.34 15.37 -44.95
N THR A 184 38.39 14.90 -45.75
CA THR A 184 38.63 14.45 -47.13
C THR A 184 39.03 15.63 -48.02
N GLU A 185 38.39 16.78 -47.90
CA GLU A 185 38.75 17.97 -48.66
C GLU A 185 40.15 18.47 -48.31
N ALA A 186 40.50 18.51 -47.01
CA ALA A 186 41.83 18.85 -46.55
C ALA A 186 42.90 17.86 -47.07
N HIS A 187 42.60 16.56 -47.04
CA HIS A 187 43.47 15.53 -47.60
C HIS A 187 43.69 15.74 -49.11
N ASN A 188 42.61 15.90 -49.88
CA ASN A 188 42.67 16.14 -51.32
C ASN A 188 43.44 17.42 -51.65
N LYS A 189 43.30 18.47 -50.85
CA LYS A 189 44.07 19.71 -51.01
C LYS A 189 45.56 19.47 -50.76
N ASN A 190 45.91 18.72 -49.73
CA ASN A 190 47.29 18.36 -49.44
C ASN A 190 47.90 17.52 -50.57
N GLU A 191 47.19 16.49 -51.02
CA GLU A 191 47.59 15.62 -52.13
C GLU A 191 47.82 16.43 -53.42
N ARG A 192 46.92 17.36 -53.77
CA ARG A 192 47.13 18.29 -54.88
C ARG A 192 48.37 19.16 -54.71
N SER A 193 48.64 19.65 -53.49
CA SER A 193 49.82 20.46 -53.22
C SER A 193 51.12 19.64 -53.33
N VAL A 194 51.11 18.39 -52.86
CA VAL A 194 52.22 17.45 -53.00
C VAL A 194 52.49 17.17 -54.48
N HIS A 195 51.47 16.83 -55.26
CA HIS A 195 51.62 16.63 -56.70
C HIS A 195 52.08 17.89 -57.44
N ALA A 196 51.62 19.08 -57.04
CA ALA A 196 52.09 20.33 -57.64
C ALA A 196 53.57 20.58 -57.36
N LEU A 197 54.04 20.27 -56.14
CA LEU A 197 55.46 20.35 -55.78
C LEU A 197 56.30 19.29 -56.50
N ASP A 198 55.82 18.06 -56.61
CA ASP A 198 56.48 16.97 -57.33
C ASP A 198 56.70 17.32 -58.80
N ASN A 199 55.64 17.79 -59.47
CA ASN A 199 55.72 18.31 -60.85
C ASN A 199 56.68 19.50 -60.98
N LYS A 200 56.83 20.32 -59.93
CA LYS A 200 57.77 21.44 -59.92
C LYS A 200 59.21 20.94 -59.81
N ILE A 201 59.47 19.97 -58.93
CA ILE A 201 60.77 19.31 -58.78
C ILE A 201 61.19 18.68 -60.11
N ASP A 202 60.30 17.92 -60.77
CA ASP A 202 60.60 17.31 -62.07
C ASP A 202 60.98 18.34 -63.13
N ARG A 203 60.27 19.48 -63.17
CA ARG A 203 60.60 20.58 -64.08
C ARG A 203 61.95 21.21 -63.76
N GLU A 204 62.23 21.47 -62.48
CA GLU A 204 63.51 22.03 -62.04
C GLU A 204 64.66 21.06 -62.35
N VAL A 205 64.49 19.75 -62.15
CA VAL A 205 65.45 18.70 -62.51
C VAL A 205 65.70 18.65 -64.01
N ALA A 206 64.63 18.65 -64.83
CA ALA A 206 64.75 18.67 -66.29
C ALA A 206 65.46 19.93 -66.79
N GLN A 207 65.16 21.09 -66.20
CA GLN A 207 65.82 22.35 -66.51
C GLN A 207 67.31 22.31 -66.13
N LEU A 208 67.64 21.75 -64.97
CA LEU A 208 69.02 21.60 -64.50
C LEU A 208 69.80 20.66 -65.42
N MET A 209 69.20 19.54 -65.83
CA MET A 209 69.78 18.58 -66.76
C MET A 209 70.05 19.21 -68.13
N ALA A 210 69.09 19.96 -68.69
CA ALA A 210 69.28 20.66 -69.95
C ALA A 210 70.41 21.71 -69.87
N THR A 211 70.52 22.40 -68.74
CA THR A 211 71.60 23.37 -68.48
C THR A 211 72.95 22.66 -68.38
N TYR A 212 73.01 21.51 -67.69
CA TYR A 212 74.19 20.67 -67.60
C TYR A 212 74.65 20.16 -68.97
N GLU A 213 73.73 19.67 -69.81
CA GLU A 213 74.03 19.22 -71.17
C GLU A 213 74.56 20.35 -72.05
N ARG A 214 74.04 21.58 -71.91
CA ARG A 214 74.60 22.76 -72.58
C ARG A 214 76.04 23.02 -72.16
N TYR A 215 76.32 23.07 -70.85
CA TYR A 215 77.68 23.26 -70.34
C TYR A 215 78.64 22.17 -70.86
N ARG A 216 78.21 20.91 -70.85
CA ARG A 216 78.99 19.79 -71.41
C ARG A 216 79.31 20.02 -72.89
N ASN A 217 78.32 20.37 -73.70
CA ASN A 217 78.50 20.60 -75.13
C ASN A 217 79.40 21.81 -75.41
N ASP A 218 79.29 22.87 -74.62
CA ASP A 218 80.15 24.05 -74.75
C ASP A 218 81.60 23.71 -74.42
N VAL A 219 81.86 22.95 -73.35
CA VAL A 219 83.21 22.45 -73.03
C VAL A 219 83.78 21.62 -74.20
N PHE A 220 83.00 20.70 -74.77
CA PHE A 220 83.45 19.93 -75.94
C PHE A 220 83.78 20.82 -77.14
N LYS A 221 82.99 21.86 -77.42
CA LYS A 221 83.27 22.84 -78.49
C LYS A 221 84.54 23.65 -78.20
N TYR A 222 84.73 24.14 -76.98
CA TYR A 222 85.92 24.89 -76.59
C TYR A 222 87.19 24.04 -76.70
N VAL A 223 87.14 22.80 -76.23
CA VAL A 223 88.27 21.86 -76.34
C VAL A 223 88.58 21.56 -77.81
N GLY A 224 87.57 21.26 -78.63
CA GLY A 224 87.75 21.03 -80.07
C GLY A 224 88.34 22.25 -80.79
N GLY A 225 87.84 23.46 -80.50
CA GLY A 225 88.37 24.71 -81.03
C GLY A 225 89.83 24.94 -80.63
N ALA A 226 90.18 24.70 -79.37
CA ALA A 226 91.55 24.84 -78.88
C ALA A 226 92.53 23.86 -79.55
N ILE A 227 92.12 22.61 -79.78
CA ILE A 227 92.95 21.64 -80.51
C ILE A 227 93.15 22.09 -81.96
N MET A 228 92.10 22.56 -82.62
CA MET A 228 92.19 23.05 -84.01
C MET A 228 93.05 24.30 -84.15
N THR A 229 93.00 25.24 -83.20
CA THR A 229 93.88 26.42 -83.21
C THR A 229 95.33 26.03 -82.97
N CYS A 230 95.60 25.13 -82.01
CA CYS A 230 96.94 24.59 -81.78
C CYS A 230 97.50 23.90 -83.03
N LEU A 231 96.71 23.04 -83.69
CA LEU A 231 97.10 22.38 -84.94
C LEU A 231 97.37 23.40 -86.06
N GLY A 232 96.54 24.43 -86.19
CA GLY A 232 96.72 25.49 -87.18
C GLY A 232 98.01 26.27 -86.98
N ILE A 233 98.36 26.59 -85.73
CA ILE A 233 99.62 27.26 -85.38
C ILE A 233 100.81 26.37 -85.76
N VAL A 234 100.79 25.08 -85.37
CA VAL A 234 101.87 24.12 -85.70
C VAL A 234 102.06 23.97 -87.21
N LEU A 235 100.97 23.83 -87.98
CA LEU A 235 101.03 23.75 -89.44
C LEU A 235 101.54 25.06 -90.08
N GLY A 236 101.17 26.21 -89.52
CA GLY A 236 101.69 27.52 -89.95
C GLY A 236 103.21 27.63 -89.79
N PHE A 237 103.74 27.22 -88.63
CA PHE A 237 105.19 27.17 -88.41
C PHE A 237 105.89 26.18 -89.34
N TYR A 238 105.31 24.99 -89.55
CA TYR A 238 105.86 24.00 -90.48
C TYR A 238 105.97 24.55 -91.92
N ARG A 239 105.01 25.37 -92.35
CA ARG A 239 105.00 26.00 -93.67
C ARG A 239 106.03 27.12 -93.83
N LEU A 240 106.35 27.85 -92.75
CA LEU A 240 107.35 28.92 -92.78
C LEU A 240 108.80 28.40 -92.70
N TRP A 241 109.00 27.16 -92.22
CA TRP A 241 110.33 26.53 -92.13
C TRP A 241 110.76 25.83 -93.42
N LYS A 242 109.83 25.56 -94.35
CA LYS A 242 110.10 24.98 -95.66
C LYS A 242 110.26 26.05 -96.72
#